data_AF-A0A2P8KBB2-F1
#
_entry.id   AF-A0A2P8KBB2-F1
#
_cell.length_a   1.000
_cell.length_b   1.000
_cell.length_c   1.000
_cell.angle_alpha   90.00
_cell.angle_beta   90.00
_cell.angle_gamma   90.00
#
_symmetry.space_group_name_H-M   'P 1'
#
loop_
_entity.id
_entity.type
_entity.pdbx_description
1 polymer ?
#
loop_
_entity_poly.entity_id
_entity_poly.type
_entity_poly.pdbx_seq_one_letter_code
_entity_poly.pdbx_strand_id
1 'polypeptide(L)'
;MFAIVYRCRREGQPLHRDDIEAEPAHGELQVYRKGMKRVAVLLGRDRESYVLPLLDKVKLLAINERGVLLTGIEIYPTRGAKGTGPMFPQTWWCELSPKGRPAAADPAESRRRERERQARDIGSALVRRPTRRGGPYEPPAEIT
;
A
#
# COMPACT_ATOMS: atom_id res chain seq x y z
N MET A 1 -2.81 15.22 -14.54
CA MET A 1 -2.28 16.34 -13.75
C MET A 1 -1.18 15.79 -12.85
N PHE A 2 -0.01 16.44 -12.76
CA PHE A 2 1.03 15.98 -11.83
C PHE A 2 0.56 16.14 -10.39
N ALA A 3 0.77 15.12 -9.56
CA ALA A 3 0.37 15.12 -8.17
C ALA A 3 1.35 14.37 -7.28
N ILE A 4 1.39 14.75 -6.00
CA ILE A 4 1.93 13.93 -4.93
C ILE A 4 0.75 13.21 -4.26
N VAL A 5 0.81 11.89 -4.21
CA VAL A 5 -0.24 11.05 -3.65
C VAL A 5 0.28 10.39 -2.38
N TYR A 6 -0.45 10.62 -1.30
CA TYR A 6 -0.21 9.98 -0.01
C TYR A 6 -1.30 8.94 0.23
N ARG A 7 -0.89 7.69 0.46
CA ARG A 7 -1.82 6.61 0.83
C ARG A 7 -2.09 6.70 2.32
N CYS A 8 -3.35 6.85 2.71
CA CYS A 8 -3.73 6.95 4.12
C CYS A 8 -3.98 5.59 4.78
N ARG A 9 -3.96 4.50 3.99
CA ARG A 9 -4.13 3.13 4.48
C ARG A 9 -3.08 2.20 3.90
N ARG A 10 -2.78 1.12 4.63
CA ARG A 10 -2.01 -0.03 4.15
C ARG A 10 -2.84 -1.29 4.39
N GLU A 11 -3.12 -2.02 3.34
CA GLU A 11 -3.97 -3.23 3.38
C GLU A 11 -5.32 -2.99 4.08
N GLY A 12 -5.91 -1.80 3.88
CA GLY A 12 -7.19 -1.40 4.48
C GLY A 12 -7.08 -0.75 5.86
N GLN A 13 -5.94 -0.90 6.55
CA GLN A 13 -5.73 -0.32 7.88
C GLN A 13 -5.26 1.13 7.79
N PRO A 14 -5.83 2.06 8.59
CA PRO A 14 -5.34 3.44 8.68
C PRO A 14 -3.86 3.49 9.05
N LEU A 15 -3.11 4.37 8.40
CA LEU A 15 -1.71 4.66 8.73
C LEU A 15 -1.61 5.84 9.70
N HIS A 16 -0.56 5.82 10.52
CA HIS A 16 -0.20 7.00 11.31
C HIS A 16 0.33 8.10 10.39
N ARG A 17 0.20 9.36 10.81
CA ARG A 17 0.59 10.52 10.01
C ARG A 17 2.04 10.45 9.52
N ASP A 18 2.96 10.07 10.40
CA ASP A 18 4.39 9.99 10.07
C ASP A 18 4.67 8.95 8.99
N ASP A 19 3.95 7.83 9.00
CA ASP A 19 4.07 6.78 7.97
C ASP A 19 3.50 7.22 6.63
N ILE A 20 2.46 8.06 6.64
CA ILE A 20 1.86 8.64 5.43
C ILE A 20 2.85 9.60 4.78
N GLU A 21 3.43 10.52 5.56
CA GLU A 21 4.35 11.55 5.07
C GLU A 21 5.71 10.96 4.62
N ALA A 22 6.10 9.78 5.15
CA ALA A 22 7.36 9.12 4.81
C ALA A 22 7.39 8.47 3.42
N GLU A 23 6.24 8.12 2.83
CA GLU A 23 6.15 7.38 1.56
C GLU A 23 5.24 8.08 0.52
N PRO A 24 5.55 9.31 0.10
CA PRO A 24 4.81 9.97 -0.97
C PRO A 24 5.06 9.27 -2.32
N ALA A 25 3.99 9.08 -3.09
CA ALA A 25 4.07 8.64 -4.47
C ALA A 25 3.91 9.83 -5.41
N HIS A 26 4.72 9.89 -6.46
CA HIS A 26 4.74 11.04 -7.39
C HIS A 26 4.38 10.56 -8.79
N GLY A 27 3.52 11.29 -9.48
CA GLY A 27 3.17 10.92 -10.84
C GLY A 27 2.07 11.75 -11.46
N GLU A 28 1.64 11.32 -12.64
CA GLU A 28 0.51 11.88 -13.35
C GLU A 28 -0.77 11.24 -12.84
N LEU A 29 -1.53 11.98 -12.04
CA LEU A 29 -2.85 11.56 -11.58
C LEU A 29 -3.87 11.71 -12.72
N GLN A 30 -4.59 10.63 -12.99
CA GLN A 30 -5.74 10.61 -13.89
C GLN A 30 -6.94 9.99 -13.18
N VAL A 31 -8.11 10.59 -13.37
CA VAL A 31 -9.39 10.07 -12.90
C VAL A 31 -10.35 10.04 -14.08
N TYR A 32 -10.89 8.87 -14.38
CA TYR A 32 -11.79 8.69 -15.52
C TYR A 32 -12.93 7.73 -15.19
N ARG A 33 -13.97 7.73 -16.02
CA ARG A 33 -15.11 6.81 -15.89
C ARG A 33 -14.81 5.49 -16.60
N LYS A 34 -15.15 4.38 -15.95
CA LYS A 34 -15.13 3.02 -16.51
C LYS A 34 -16.50 2.39 -16.27
N GLY A 35 -17.33 2.36 -17.31
CA GLY A 35 -18.76 2.06 -17.17
C GLY A 35 -19.42 3.04 -16.20
N MET A 36 -20.14 2.53 -15.20
CA MET A 36 -20.82 3.35 -14.19
C MET A 36 -19.90 3.82 -13.04
N LYS A 37 -18.65 3.35 -12.98
CA LYS A 37 -17.71 3.63 -11.88
C LYS A 37 -16.66 4.66 -12.31
N ARG A 38 -15.97 5.24 -11.33
CA ARG A 38 -14.75 6.04 -11.55
C ARG A 38 -13.53 5.25 -11.10
N VAL A 39 -12.44 5.41 -11.83
CA VAL A 39 -11.12 4.82 -11.54
C VAL A 39 -10.11 5.96 -11.45
N ALA A 40 -9.21 5.88 -10.47
CA ALA A 40 -8.06 6.77 -10.35
C ALA A 40 -6.78 5.98 -10.50
N VAL A 41 -5.83 6.53 -11.25
CA VAL A 41 -4.52 5.95 -11.52
C VAL A 41 -3.46 7.00 -11.32
N LEU A 42 -2.31 6.58 -10.80
CA LEU A 42 -1.11 7.39 -10.70
C LEU A 42 -0.06 6.80 -11.63
N LEU A 43 0.24 7.51 -12.71
CA LEU A 43 1.16 7.04 -13.75
C LEU A 43 2.55 7.61 -13.55
N GLY A 44 3.56 6.85 -13.96
CA GLY A 44 4.95 7.27 -13.98
C GLY A 44 5.21 8.34 -15.03
N ARG A 45 6.48 8.74 -15.16
CA ARG A 45 6.89 9.74 -16.16
C ARG A 45 6.65 9.28 -17.60
N ASP A 46 6.65 7.97 -17.83
CA ASP A 46 6.32 7.34 -19.11
C ASP A 46 4.83 7.43 -19.47
N ARG A 47 3.97 7.80 -18.52
CA ARG A 47 2.50 7.81 -18.64
C ARG A 47 1.90 6.45 -18.98
N GLU A 48 2.64 5.37 -18.74
CA GLU A 48 2.22 4.00 -19.02
C GLU A 48 2.29 3.14 -17.77
N SER A 49 3.38 3.26 -17.01
CA SER A 49 3.60 2.47 -15.81
C SER A 49 2.79 3.00 -14.63
N TYR A 50 2.08 2.13 -13.93
CA TYR A 50 1.44 2.48 -12.66
C TYR A 50 2.49 2.63 -11.54
N VAL A 51 2.46 3.76 -10.84
CA VAL A 51 3.29 4.02 -9.64
C VAL A 51 2.65 3.39 -8.40
N LEU A 52 1.32 3.44 -8.32
CA LEU A 52 0.51 2.81 -7.29
C LEU A 52 -0.51 1.84 -7.92
N PRO A 53 -0.98 0.84 -7.19
CA PRO A 53 -2.16 0.06 -7.60
C PRO A 53 -3.32 0.98 -7.97
N LEU A 54 -4.10 0.62 -8.99
CA LEU A 54 -5.24 1.44 -9.38
C LEU A 54 -6.29 1.47 -8.27
N LEU A 55 -6.95 2.62 -8.12
CA LEU A 55 -8.06 2.82 -7.19
C LEU A 55 -9.38 2.70 -7.97
N ASP A 56 -10.14 1.63 -7.73
CA ASP A 56 -11.46 1.41 -8.33
C ASP A 56 -12.59 1.94 -7.43
N LYS A 57 -13.79 2.13 -8.00
CA LYS A 57 -14.99 2.63 -7.31
C LYS A 57 -14.74 3.97 -6.60
N VAL A 58 -13.99 4.86 -7.26
CA VAL A 58 -13.53 6.12 -6.67
C VAL A 58 -14.70 7.04 -6.32
N LYS A 59 -14.66 7.55 -5.09
CA LYS A 59 -15.49 8.64 -4.60
C LYS A 59 -14.58 9.80 -4.17
N LEU A 60 -14.98 11.01 -4.55
CA LEU A 60 -14.38 12.24 -4.02
C LEU A 60 -14.97 12.50 -2.63
N LEU A 61 -14.12 12.60 -1.62
CA LEU A 61 -14.52 12.91 -0.24
C LEU A 61 -14.41 14.41 0.06
N ALA A 62 -13.33 15.04 -0.40
CA ALA A 62 -13.09 16.45 -0.18
C ALA A 62 -12.21 17.03 -1.30
N ILE A 63 -12.35 18.33 -1.53
CA ILE A 63 -11.48 19.12 -2.41
C ILE A 63 -11.20 20.45 -1.73
N ASN A 64 -9.95 20.91 -1.81
CA ASN A 64 -9.56 22.24 -1.38
C ASN A 64 -8.46 22.77 -2.32
N GLU A 65 -7.93 23.95 -2.00
CA GLU A 65 -6.89 24.61 -2.81
C GLU A 65 -5.59 23.81 -2.94
N ARG A 66 -5.27 22.94 -1.97
CA ARG A 66 -4.05 22.12 -1.98
C ARG A 66 -4.22 20.82 -2.76
N GLY A 67 -5.42 20.26 -2.76
CA GLY A 67 -5.61 18.94 -3.33
C GLY A 67 -7.00 18.34 -3.17
N VAL A 68 -7.07 17.03 -3.46
CA VAL A 68 -8.29 16.22 -3.42
C VAL A 68 -8.10 15.00 -2.55
N LEU A 69 -9.14 14.64 -1.79
CA LEU A 69 -9.20 13.41 -1.02
C LEU A 69 -10.10 12.41 -1.74
N LEU A 70 -9.52 11.30 -2.18
CA LEU A 70 -10.21 10.23 -2.90
C LEU A 70 -10.32 8.99 -2.02
N THR A 71 -11.41 8.26 -2.12
CA THR A 71 -11.53 6.92 -1.51
C THR A 71 -12.03 5.91 -2.52
N GLY A 72 -11.58 4.66 -2.38
CA GLY A 72 -11.99 3.56 -3.24
C GLY A 72 -11.40 2.24 -2.77
N ILE A 73 -11.20 1.33 -3.72
CA ILE A 73 -10.59 0.02 -3.49
C ILE A 73 -9.31 -0.08 -4.32
N GLU A 74 -8.16 -0.25 -3.66
CA GLU A 74 -6.92 -0.59 -4.36
C GLU A 74 -6.96 -2.04 -4.81
N ILE A 75 -6.64 -2.29 -6.08
CA ILE A 75 -6.59 -3.63 -6.67
C ILE A 75 -5.14 -3.96 -6.99
N TYR A 76 -4.57 -4.92 -6.27
CA TYR A 76 -3.20 -5.36 -6.50
C TYR A 76 -3.16 -6.40 -7.64
N PRO A 77 -2.20 -6.30 -8.58
CA PRO A 77 -2.07 -7.29 -9.64
C PRO A 77 -1.61 -8.65 -9.10
N THR A 78 -2.18 -9.74 -9.61
CA THR A 78 -1.70 -11.10 -9.32
C THR A 78 -0.38 -11.35 -10.07
N ARG A 79 0.64 -11.84 -9.37
CA ARG A 79 1.86 -12.33 -10.03
C ARG A 79 1.58 -13.70 -10.64
N GLY A 80 1.30 -13.74 -11.95
CA GLY A 80 1.28 -14.98 -12.74
C GLY A 80 0.06 -15.91 -12.59
N ALA A 81 -0.99 -15.50 -11.89
CA ALA A 81 -2.22 -16.30 -11.71
C ALA A 81 -3.44 -15.64 -12.36
N LYS A 82 -4.33 -16.46 -12.96
CA LYS A 82 -5.65 -16.02 -13.41
C LYS A 82 -6.50 -15.60 -12.20
N GLY A 83 -6.94 -14.35 -12.15
CA GLY A 83 -7.83 -13.85 -11.11
C GLY A 83 -7.60 -12.38 -10.77
N THR A 84 -8.48 -11.81 -9.94
CA THR A 84 -8.28 -10.49 -9.32
C THR A 84 -7.43 -10.67 -8.07
N GLY A 85 -6.35 -9.90 -7.94
CA GLY A 85 -5.49 -9.96 -6.75
C GLY A 85 -6.17 -9.37 -5.52
N PRO A 86 -5.46 -9.28 -4.38
CA PRO A 86 -6.05 -8.78 -3.15
C PRO A 86 -6.54 -7.34 -3.33
N MET A 87 -7.68 -7.06 -2.69
CA MET A 87 -8.41 -5.81 -2.79
C MET A 87 -8.59 -5.21 -1.41
N PHE A 88 -8.18 -3.97 -1.24
CA PHE A 88 -8.24 -3.31 0.06
C PHE A 88 -8.89 -1.92 -0.03
N PRO A 89 -9.71 -1.53 0.96
CA PRO A 89 -10.15 -0.15 1.08
C PRO A 89 -8.96 0.80 1.16
N GLN A 90 -9.03 1.91 0.43
CA GLN A 90 -7.96 2.89 0.40
C GLN A 90 -8.51 4.32 0.34
N THR A 91 -7.70 5.23 0.87
CA THR A 91 -7.90 6.67 0.76
C THR A 91 -6.60 7.31 0.28
N TRP A 92 -6.68 8.14 -0.77
CA TRP A 92 -5.56 8.89 -1.33
C TRP A 92 -5.77 10.36 -1.06
N TRP A 93 -4.80 11.00 -0.41
CA TRP A 93 -4.66 12.45 -0.45
C TRP A 93 -3.78 12.82 -1.63
N CYS A 94 -4.34 13.55 -2.59
CA CYS A 94 -3.64 13.96 -3.81
C CYS A 94 -3.40 15.46 -3.78
N GLU A 95 -2.15 15.86 -3.60
CA GLU A 95 -1.69 17.25 -3.68
C GLU A 95 -1.45 17.63 -5.14
N LEU A 96 -2.22 18.60 -5.65
CA LEU A 96 -2.30 18.93 -7.09
C LEU A 96 -1.43 20.13 -7.50
N SER A 97 -0.86 20.84 -6.54
CA SER A 97 0.03 21.99 -6.78
C SER A 97 1.18 21.98 -5.78
N PRO A 98 2.07 20.97 -5.85
CA PRO A 98 3.21 20.89 -4.96
C PRO A 98 4.16 22.03 -5.27
N LYS A 99 4.10 23.12 -4.50
CA LYS A 99 5.04 24.25 -4.62
C LYS A 99 6.41 23.79 -4.14
N GLY A 100 7.25 23.30 -5.07
CA GLY A 100 8.70 23.19 -4.93
C GLY A 100 9.28 21.91 -4.29
N ARG A 101 9.80 21.02 -5.16
CA ARG A 101 10.93 20.04 -4.98
C ARG A 101 10.68 18.77 -4.11
N PRO A 102 11.38 17.61 -4.32
CA PRO A 102 12.25 17.15 -5.41
C PRO A 102 11.64 16.04 -6.30
N ALA A 103 12.45 15.63 -7.29
CA ALA A 103 12.17 14.67 -8.35
C ALA A 103 11.55 13.34 -7.89
N ALA A 104 10.54 12.92 -8.66
CA ALA A 104 9.82 11.65 -8.56
C ALA A 104 10.64 10.47 -8.02
N ALA A 105 10.11 9.79 -7.00
CA ALA A 105 10.58 8.50 -6.55
C ALA A 105 10.53 7.49 -7.72
N ASP A 106 11.63 6.81 -7.98
CA ASP A 106 11.72 5.76 -8.99
C ASP A 106 10.85 4.56 -8.56
N PRO A 107 9.87 4.12 -9.39
CA PRO A 107 9.06 2.94 -9.11
C PRO A 107 9.88 1.67 -8.84
N ALA A 108 11.09 1.55 -9.39
CA ALA A 108 12.00 0.46 -9.08
C ALA A 108 12.56 0.54 -7.65
N GLU A 109 12.92 1.74 -7.17
CA GLU A 109 13.35 1.99 -5.80
C GLU A 109 12.21 1.74 -4.80
N SER A 110 10.98 2.18 -5.11
CA SER A 110 9.81 1.90 -4.26
C SER A 110 9.55 0.40 -4.12
N ARG A 111 9.60 -0.36 -5.23
CA ARG A 111 9.45 -1.81 -5.21
C ARG A 111 10.61 -2.53 -4.51
N ARG A 112 11.83 -2.01 -4.63
CA ARG A 112 13.02 -2.54 -3.94
C ARG A 112 12.88 -2.37 -2.43
N ARG A 113 12.46 -1.18 -1.97
CA ARG A 113 12.23 -0.89 -0.55
C ARG A 113 11.07 -1.69 0.03
N GLU A 114 10.00 -1.88 -0.73
CA GLU A 114 8.88 -2.74 -0.32
C GLU A 114 9.33 -4.20 -0.14
N ARG A 115 10.16 -4.73 -1.04
CA ARG A 115 10.79 -6.06 -0.87
C ARG A 115 11.71 -6.11 0.35
N GLU A 116 12.45 -5.06 0.62
CA GLU A 116 13.34 -4.99 1.78
C GLU A 116 12.55 -4.95 3.11
N ARG A 117 11.42 -4.21 3.16
CA ARG A 117 10.50 -4.23 4.30
C ARG A 117 9.89 -5.62 4.50
N GLN A 118 9.42 -6.24 3.42
CA GLN A 118 8.88 -7.60 3.47
C GLN A 118 9.92 -8.62 3.98
N ALA A 119 11.18 -8.48 3.58
CA ALA A 119 12.27 -9.31 4.11
C ALA A 119 12.52 -9.08 5.61
N ARG A 120 12.45 -7.83 6.08
CA ARG A 120 12.58 -7.49 7.51
C ARG A 120 11.44 -8.04 8.35
N ASP A 121 10.20 -7.96 7.85
CA ASP A 121 9.03 -8.50 8.56
C ASP A 121 9.13 -10.02 8.70
N ILE A 122 9.52 -10.73 7.63
CA ILE A 122 9.79 -12.18 7.66
C ILE A 122 10.93 -12.51 8.63
N GLY A 123 12.03 -11.74 8.59
CA GLY A 123 13.16 -11.92 9.52
C GLY A 123 12.75 -11.75 10.98
N SER A 124 11.90 -10.77 11.29
CA SER A 124 11.38 -10.54 12.64
C SER A 124 10.47 -11.68 13.12
N ALA A 125 9.69 -12.27 12.21
CA ALA A 125 8.81 -13.40 12.51
C ALA A 125 9.60 -14.69 12.78
N LEU A 126 10.73 -14.89 12.10
CA LEU A 126 11.61 -16.05 12.31
C LEU A 126 12.32 -16.03 13.67
N VAL A 127 12.64 -14.86 14.21
CA VAL A 127 13.26 -14.70 15.55
C VAL A 127 12.26 -15.01 16.67
N ARG A 128 10.96 -14.84 16.44
CA ARG A 128 9.89 -15.17 17.39
C ARG A 128 9.46 -16.64 17.29
N ARG A 129 10.41 -17.58 17.29
CA ARG A 129 10.05 -18.98 17.57
C ARG A 129 9.59 -19.07 19.03
N PRO A 130 8.36 -19.56 19.31
CA PRO A 130 8.02 -19.91 20.68
C PRO A 130 8.91 -21.07 21.07
N THR A 131 9.78 -20.86 22.07
CA THR A 131 10.39 -21.95 22.82
C THR A 131 9.25 -22.81 23.36
N ARG A 132 9.04 -23.99 22.76
CA ARG A 132 8.21 -25.03 23.35
C ARG A 132 8.77 -25.31 24.74
N ARG A 133 8.07 -24.83 25.77
CA ARG A 133 8.28 -25.25 27.17
C ARG A 133 8.10 -26.76 27.19
N GLY A 134 9.17 -27.51 27.36
CA GLY A 134 9.08 -28.92 27.73
C GLY A 134 8.33 -28.99 29.06
N GLY A 135 7.15 -29.62 29.04
CA GLY A 135 6.48 -30.01 30.28
C GLY A 135 7.33 -31.07 31.00
N PRO A 136 7.34 -31.09 32.35
CA PRO A 136 8.07 -32.09 33.10
C PRO A 136 7.49 -33.49 32.81
N TYR A 137 8.38 -34.45 32.57
CA TYR A 137 8.05 -35.87 32.43
C TYR A 137 7.80 -36.46 33.83
N GLU A 138 6.57 -36.90 34.09
CA GLU A 138 6.25 -37.73 35.26
C GLU A 138 6.49 -39.21 34.92
N PRO A 139 7.34 -39.94 35.67
CA PRO A 139 7.50 -41.37 35.49
C PRO A 139 6.31 -42.12 36.11
N PRO A 140 5.94 -43.30 35.56
CA PRO A 140 4.83 -44.09 36.08
C PRO A 140 5.18 -44.71 37.44
N ALA A 141 4.20 -44.70 38.36
CA ALA A 141 4.30 -45.34 39.66
C ALA A 141 4.35 -46.86 39.50
N GLU A 142 5.39 -47.50 40.06
CA GLU A 142 5.46 -48.95 40.21
C GLU A 142 4.46 -49.39 41.29
N ILE A 143 3.60 -50.33 40.90
CA ILE A 143 2.63 -51.00 41.75
C ILE A 143 3.37 -52.13 42.47
N THR A 144 3.36 -52.13 43.79
CA THR A 144 3.69 -53.32 44.62
C THR A 144 2.43 -53.78 45.34
#